data_AF-A0A7C4Y3U7-F1
#
_entry.id   AF-A0A7C4Y3U7-F1
#
_cell.length_a   1.000
_cell.length_b   1.000
_cell.length_c   1.000
_cell.angle_alpha   90.00
_cell.angle_beta   90.00
_cell.angle_gamma   90.00
#
_symmetry.space_group_name_H-M   'P 1'
#
loop_
_entity.id
_entity.type
_entity.pdbx_description
1 polymer ?
#
loop_
_entity_poly.entity_id
_entity_poly.type
_entity_poly.pdbx_seq_one_letter_code
_entity_poly.pdbx_strand_id
1 'polypeptide(L)'
;MCVREVYNMKKDSLVNAFKVLLLFLIPFLFELRGMNAGGPMGVRCAYAPNFNPKFLGLPLLVWLFWGVSIFIGIITTNAIFQNIFKLGLGFFSKSHFFLYPLFDAMFVTSFDIFIDPFSVKLGLWKWFNFNDGYFGVPIGNFIGWFVIVFTTSLLVRFIDMKSDRIITHLVIPKMPLYTILIILLFIKTMLVINIDCALMGLLYALPLIVLDIYSKYFMFSSLKM
;
A
#
# COMPACT_ATOMS: atom_id res chain seq x y z
N MET A 1 1.18 -39.19 3.42
CA MET A 1 0.60 -37.83 3.37
C MET A 1 -0.88 -37.96 3.69
N CYS A 2 -1.32 -37.48 4.85
CA CYS A 2 -2.61 -37.79 5.45
C CYS A 2 -3.73 -36.96 4.80
N VAL A 3 -4.94 -37.52 4.61
CA VAL A 3 -6.11 -36.82 4.02
C VAL A 3 -6.40 -35.48 4.72
N ARG A 4 -6.12 -35.39 6.02
CA ARG A 4 -6.24 -34.17 6.83
C ARG A 4 -5.25 -33.08 6.41
N GLU A 5 -4.03 -33.44 6.01
CA GLU A 5 -3.03 -32.48 5.51
C GLU A 5 -3.46 -31.91 4.16
N VAL A 6 -3.93 -32.76 3.24
CA VAL A 6 -4.42 -32.32 1.92
C VAL A 6 -5.66 -31.43 2.02
N TYR A 7 -6.59 -31.74 2.94
CA TYR A 7 -7.76 -30.92 3.21
C TYR A 7 -7.40 -29.53 3.73
N ASN A 8 -6.48 -29.47 4.70
CA ASN A 8 -5.98 -28.20 5.24
C ASN A 8 -5.29 -27.37 4.15
N MET A 9 -4.44 -27.98 3.31
CA MET A 9 -3.79 -27.28 2.19
C MET A 9 -4.79 -26.65 1.20
N LYS A 10 -5.88 -27.35 0.85
CA LYS A 10 -6.93 -26.80 -0.03
C LYS A 10 -7.67 -25.63 0.62
N LYS A 11 -8.02 -25.76 1.90
CA LYS A 11 -8.66 -24.68 2.68
C LYS A 11 -7.79 -23.43 2.71
N ASP A 12 -6.48 -23.60 2.92
CA ASP A 12 -5.53 -22.48 2.99
C ASP A 12 -5.35 -21.80 1.62
N SER A 13 -5.33 -22.58 0.54
CA SER A 13 -5.31 -22.06 -0.83
C SER A 13 -6.52 -21.16 -1.12
N LEU A 14 -7.72 -21.58 -0.70
CA LEU A 14 -8.94 -20.80 -0.87
C LEU A 14 -8.92 -19.49 -0.04
N VAL A 15 -8.46 -19.55 1.20
CA VAL A 15 -8.34 -18.36 2.06
C VAL A 15 -7.32 -17.35 1.48
N ASN A 16 -6.20 -17.84 0.95
CA ASN A 16 -5.20 -16.98 0.32
C ASN A 16 -5.73 -16.38 -0.99
N ALA A 17 -6.41 -17.16 -1.84
CA ALA A 17 -7.05 -16.65 -3.04
C ALA A 17 -8.10 -15.57 -2.71
N PHE A 18 -8.87 -15.77 -1.65
CA PHE A 18 -9.84 -14.79 -1.18
C PHE A 18 -9.19 -13.49 -0.71
N LYS A 19 -8.09 -13.55 0.05
CA LYS A 19 -7.34 -12.35 0.46
C LYS A 19 -6.77 -11.60 -0.74
N VAL A 20 -6.18 -12.30 -1.71
CA VAL A 20 -5.71 -11.69 -2.96
C VAL A 20 -6.87 -11.04 -3.69
N LEU A 21 -8.03 -11.70 -3.79
CA LEU A 21 -9.22 -11.11 -4.38
C LEU A 21 -9.62 -9.80 -3.69
N LEU A 22 -9.62 -9.74 -2.36
CA LEU A 22 -9.93 -8.51 -1.62
C LEU A 22 -8.96 -7.37 -1.94
N LEU A 23 -7.66 -7.66 -2.02
CA LEU A 23 -6.61 -6.68 -2.32
C LEU A 23 -6.80 -6.00 -3.68
N PHE A 24 -7.36 -6.69 -4.67
CA PHE A 24 -7.62 -6.11 -5.99
C PHE A 24 -9.05 -5.61 -6.15
N LEU A 25 -10.04 -6.29 -5.56
CA LEU A 25 -11.45 -5.97 -5.74
C LEU A 25 -11.84 -4.70 -4.98
N ILE A 26 -11.37 -4.50 -3.75
CA ILE A 26 -11.75 -3.32 -2.96
C ILE A 26 -11.25 -2.03 -3.64
N PRO A 27 -9.95 -1.87 -3.96
CA PRO A 27 -9.47 -0.68 -4.67
C PRO A 27 -10.18 -0.47 -6.00
N PHE A 28 -10.42 -1.55 -6.76
CA PHE A 28 -11.16 -1.47 -8.02
C PHE A 28 -12.54 -0.83 -7.86
N LEU A 29 -13.33 -1.31 -6.89
CA LEU A 29 -14.69 -0.81 -6.67
C LEU A 29 -14.70 0.64 -6.22
N PHE A 30 -13.73 1.03 -5.38
CA PHE A 30 -13.59 2.42 -4.96
C PHE A 30 -13.19 3.33 -6.10
N GLU A 31 -12.26 2.89 -6.96
CA GLU A 31 -11.80 3.70 -8.09
C GLU A 31 -12.88 3.83 -9.16
N LEU A 32 -13.59 2.75 -9.45
CA LEU A 32 -14.75 2.77 -10.34
C LEU A 32 -15.84 3.73 -9.83
N ARG A 33 -16.09 3.75 -8.51
CA ARG A 33 -16.98 4.72 -7.88
C ARG A 33 -16.42 6.14 -7.98
N GLY A 34 -15.12 6.32 -7.75
CA GLY A 34 -14.40 7.58 -7.84
C GLY A 34 -14.54 8.25 -9.20
N MET A 35 -14.41 7.46 -10.28
CA MET A 35 -14.58 7.92 -11.65
C MET A 35 -16.01 8.36 -11.97
N ASN A 36 -17.02 7.59 -11.51
CA ASN A 36 -18.40 7.76 -11.95
C ASN A 36 -19.24 8.69 -11.04
N ALA A 37 -19.17 8.46 -9.72
CA ALA A 37 -19.98 9.16 -8.74
C ALA A 37 -19.20 10.27 -8.02
N GLY A 38 -17.87 10.13 -7.96
CA GLY A 38 -17.00 10.87 -7.05
C GLY A 38 -16.55 9.95 -5.91
N GLY A 39 -15.29 10.09 -5.49
CA GLY A 39 -14.68 9.26 -4.46
C GLY A 39 -15.31 9.48 -3.08
N PRO A 40 -14.73 8.89 -2.01
CA PRO A 40 -15.19 9.07 -0.63
C PRO A 40 -15.37 10.54 -0.21
N MET A 41 -14.66 11.45 -0.88
CA MET A 41 -14.67 12.89 -0.64
C MET A 41 -15.28 13.70 -1.81
N GLY A 42 -16.06 13.07 -2.70
CA GLY A 42 -16.79 13.73 -3.79
C GLY A 42 -15.97 14.12 -5.02
N VAL A 43 -14.67 13.80 -5.03
CA VAL A 43 -13.76 14.15 -6.13
C VAL A 43 -13.88 13.14 -7.27
N ARG A 44 -14.05 13.63 -8.51
CA ARG A 44 -14.09 12.79 -9.71
C ARG A 44 -12.78 12.85 -10.48
N CYS A 45 -12.37 11.70 -11.01
CA CYS A 45 -11.17 11.53 -11.82
C CYS A 45 -11.52 11.03 -13.22
N ALA A 46 -10.92 11.59 -14.27
CA ALA A 46 -10.91 11.00 -15.60
C ALA A 46 -9.49 10.67 -16.04
N TYR A 47 -9.28 9.42 -16.44
CA TYR A 47 -8.05 8.95 -17.04
C TYR A 47 -7.94 9.35 -18.51
N ALA A 48 -6.72 9.61 -18.96
CA ALA A 48 -6.41 10.01 -20.32
C ALA A 48 -6.95 9.00 -21.35
N PRO A 49 -7.49 9.42 -22.51
CA PRO A 49 -8.04 8.51 -23.51
C PRO A 49 -7.05 7.45 -24.01
N ASN A 50 -5.78 7.82 -24.10
CA ASN A 50 -4.67 6.97 -24.56
C ASN A 50 -4.10 6.03 -23.48
N PHE A 51 -4.52 6.14 -22.21
CA PHE A 51 -4.02 5.29 -21.13
C PHE A 51 -4.70 3.91 -21.14
N ASN A 52 -4.32 3.09 -22.12
CA ASN A 52 -4.86 1.76 -22.38
C ASN A 52 -3.86 0.66 -22.00
N PRO A 53 -4.31 -0.59 -21.77
CA PRO A 53 -5.70 -1.07 -21.82
C PRO A 53 -6.53 -0.64 -20.60
N LYS A 54 -7.85 -0.51 -20.80
CA LYS A 54 -8.83 -0.12 -19.77
C LYS A 54 -9.87 -1.21 -19.54
N PHE A 55 -10.33 -1.33 -18.30
CA PHE A 55 -11.48 -2.15 -17.91
C PHE A 55 -12.51 -1.25 -17.23
N LEU A 56 -13.73 -1.19 -17.78
CA LEU A 56 -14.78 -0.26 -17.35
C LEU A 56 -14.31 1.20 -17.25
N GLY A 57 -13.41 1.62 -18.16
CA GLY A 57 -12.82 2.96 -18.19
C GLY A 57 -11.57 3.14 -17.30
N LEU A 58 -11.34 2.26 -16.34
CA LEU A 58 -10.17 2.29 -15.45
C LEU A 58 -8.95 1.64 -16.13
N PRO A 59 -7.80 2.32 -16.25
CA PRO A 59 -6.59 1.70 -16.79
C PRO A 59 -6.16 0.49 -15.96
N LEU A 60 -5.92 -0.65 -16.62
CA LEU A 60 -5.53 -1.89 -15.94
C LEU A 60 -4.23 -1.72 -15.15
N LEU A 61 -3.29 -0.92 -15.66
CA LEU A 61 -2.04 -0.65 -14.96
C LEU A 61 -2.28 0.03 -13.60
N VAL A 62 -3.21 0.98 -13.53
CA VAL A 62 -3.54 1.72 -12.30
C VAL A 62 -4.19 0.77 -11.29
N TRP A 63 -5.17 -0.02 -11.74
CA TRP A 63 -5.83 -1.02 -10.90
C TRP A 63 -4.83 -2.01 -10.31
N LEU A 64 -3.99 -2.61 -11.15
CA LEU A 64 -3.00 -3.60 -10.71
C LEU A 64 -1.94 -2.97 -9.80
N PHE A 65 -1.50 -1.76 -10.12
CA PHE A 65 -0.52 -1.01 -9.33
C PHE A 65 -0.98 -0.82 -7.89
N TRP A 66 -2.23 -0.39 -7.67
CA TRP A 66 -2.75 -0.17 -6.33
C TRP A 66 -2.92 -1.48 -5.54
N GLY A 67 -3.43 -2.54 -6.16
CA GLY A 67 -3.53 -3.85 -5.50
C GLY A 67 -2.17 -4.40 -5.08
N VAL A 68 -1.16 -4.29 -5.94
CA VAL A 68 0.22 -4.68 -5.64
C VAL A 68 0.84 -3.78 -4.57
N SER A 69 0.58 -2.47 -4.60
CA SER A 69 1.11 -1.53 -3.60
C SER A 69 0.59 -1.85 -2.20
N ILE A 70 -0.70 -2.18 -2.06
CA ILE A 70 -1.28 -2.62 -0.78
C ILE A 70 -0.61 -3.90 -0.29
N PHE A 71 -0.42 -4.87 -1.18
CA PHE A 71 0.26 -6.12 -0.85
C PHE A 71 1.69 -5.89 -0.36
N ILE A 72 2.46 -5.05 -1.06
CA ILE A 72 3.83 -4.70 -0.67
C ILE A 72 3.83 -3.97 0.67
N GLY A 73 2.91 -3.02 0.89
CA GLY A 73 2.77 -2.31 2.16
C GLY A 73 2.55 -3.26 3.34
N ILE A 74 1.62 -4.22 3.19
CA ILE A 74 1.36 -5.26 4.21
C ILE A 74 2.62 -6.06 4.54
N ILE A 75 3.38 -6.47 3.53
CA ILE A 75 4.63 -7.24 3.71
C ILE A 75 5.71 -6.38 4.38
N THR A 76 5.89 -5.14 3.93
CA THR A 76 6.89 -4.24 4.50
C THR A 76 6.60 -3.92 5.96
N THR A 77 5.36 -3.58 6.31
CA THR A 77 4.97 -3.34 7.70
C THR A 77 5.20 -4.57 8.58
N ASN A 78 4.87 -5.77 8.08
CA ASN A 78 5.14 -7.01 8.80
C ASN A 78 6.64 -7.19 9.08
N ALA A 79 7.49 -6.96 8.07
CA ALA A 79 8.94 -7.09 8.21
C ALA A 79 9.50 -6.10 9.25
N ILE A 80 9.09 -4.82 9.18
CA ILE A 80 9.49 -3.77 10.12
C ILE A 80 9.07 -4.17 11.55
N PHE A 81 7.82 -4.59 11.74
CA PHE A 81 7.28 -4.85 13.08
C PHE A 81 7.83 -6.14 13.68
N GLN A 82 8.05 -7.19 12.88
CA GLN A 82 8.71 -8.41 13.35
C GLN A 82 10.12 -8.10 13.89
N ASN A 83 10.89 -7.29 13.18
CA ASN A 83 12.22 -6.87 13.58
C ASN A 83 12.21 -6.00 14.87
N ILE A 84 11.30 -5.02 14.95
CA ILE A 84 11.21 -4.09 16.09
C ILE A 84 10.76 -4.83 17.36
N PHE A 85 9.70 -5.63 17.27
CA PHE A 85 9.11 -6.30 18.42
C PHE A 85 9.76 -7.67 18.73
N LYS A 86 10.80 -8.06 17.98
CA LYS A 86 11.47 -9.37 18.06
C LYS A 86 10.47 -10.54 18.04
N LEU A 87 9.41 -10.39 17.25
CA LEU A 87 8.35 -11.39 17.16
C LEU A 87 8.86 -12.55 16.31
N GLY A 88 8.61 -13.78 16.75
CA GLY A 88 8.87 -14.96 15.92
C GLY A 88 8.09 -14.89 14.60
N LEU A 89 8.56 -15.62 13.58
CA LEU A 89 7.90 -15.65 12.26
C LEU A 89 6.40 -15.95 12.41
N GLY A 90 5.55 -15.01 12.01
CA GLY A 90 4.09 -15.14 12.08
C GLY A 90 3.42 -14.74 13.39
N PHE A 91 4.17 -14.23 14.38
CA PHE A 91 3.54 -13.72 15.60
C PHE A 91 2.97 -12.32 15.37
N PHE A 92 1.64 -12.23 15.39
CA PHE A 92 0.92 -10.97 15.51
C PHE A 92 0.73 -10.63 16.98
N SER A 93 1.29 -9.50 17.41
CA SER A 93 0.96 -8.94 18.72
C SER A 93 -0.46 -8.37 18.68
N LYS A 94 -1.43 -9.06 19.32
CA LYS A 94 -2.83 -8.61 19.41
C LYS A 94 -2.97 -7.21 20.01
N SER A 95 -2.07 -6.82 20.91
CA SER A 95 -2.09 -5.49 21.55
C SER A 95 -1.79 -4.34 20.58
N HIS A 96 -1.19 -4.62 19.43
CA HIS A 96 -0.79 -3.64 18.42
C HIS A 96 -1.51 -3.83 17.09
N PHE A 97 -2.61 -4.59 17.08
CA PHE A 97 -3.28 -5.02 15.84
C PHE A 97 -3.61 -3.85 14.90
N PHE A 98 -4.13 -2.73 15.43
CA PHE A 98 -4.50 -1.57 14.64
C PHE A 98 -3.30 -0.75 14.11
N LEU A 99 -2.10 -0.92 14.67
CA LEU A 99 -0.91 -0.26 14.15
C LEU A 99 -0.52 -0.83 12.77
N TYR A 100 -0.70 -2.12 12.55
CA TYR A 100 -0.36 -2.73 11.26
C TYR A 100 -1.11 -2.09 10.05
N PRO A 101 -2.45 -2.08 10.00
CA PRO A 101 -3.18 -1.46 8.90
C PRO A 101 -2.99 0.07 8.83
N LEU A 102 -2.68 0.72 9.97
CA LEU A 102 -2.30 2.13 9.99
C LEU A 102 -1.02 2.38 9.20
N PHE A 103 0.04 1.61 9.46
CA PHE A 103 1.31 1.75 8.76
C PHE A 103 1.25 1.25 7.31
N ASP A 104 0.40 0.26 7.00
CA ASP A 104 0.12 -0.13 5.61
C ASP A 104 -0.51 1.02 4.83
N ALA A 105 -1.50 1.71 5.42
CA ALA A 105 -2.13 2.88 4.82
C ALA A 105 -1.12 3.99 4.57
N MET A 106 -0.32 4.34 5.59
CA MET A 106 0.77 5.33 5.45
C MET A 106 1.79 4.96 4.38
N PHE A 107 2.09 3.66 4.22
CA PHE A 107 3.03 3.19 3.21
C PHE A 107 2.49 3.43 1.80
N VAL A 108 1.23 3.08 1.55
CA VAL A 108 0.66 3.21 0.21
C VAL A 108 0.40 4.68 -0.12
N THR A 109 -0.07 5.47 0.84
CA THR A 109 -0.32 6.90 0.62
C THR A 109 0.96 7.72 0.53
N SER A 110 2.09 7.25 1.07
CA SER A 110 3.36 7.91 0.79
C SER A 110 3.74 7.80 -0.68
N PHE A 111 3.42 6.69 -1.36
CA PHE A 111 3.59 6.56 -2.80
C PHE A 111 2.62 7.45 -3.58
N ASP A 112 1.36 7.49 -3.15
CA ASP A 112 0.30 8.34 -3.72
C ASP A 112 0.74 9.81 -3.77
N ILE A 113 1.31 10.32 -2.66
CA ILE A 113 1.82 11.69 -2.55
C ILE A 113 2.91 12.00 -3.61
N PHE A 114 3.71 11.02 -4.04
CA PHE A 114 4.68 11.25 -5.12
C PHE A 114 4.10 11.00 -6.52
N ILE A 115 3.28 9.95 -6.68
CA ILE A 115 2.83 9.45 -7.98
C ILE A 115 1.74 10.32 -8.57
N ASP A 116 0.83 10.85 -7.76
CA ASP A 116 -0.33 11.55 -8.26
C ASP A 116 0.02 12.92 -8.86
N PRO A 117 0.87 13.76 -8.24
CA PRO A 117 1.36 14.98 -8.87
C PRO A 117 2.09 14.69 -10.19
N PHE A 118 2.89 13.63 -10.22
CA PHE A 118 3.58 13.18 -11.42
C PHE A 118 2.59 12.80 -12.53
N SER A 119 1.54 12.07 -12.19
CA SER A 119 0.51 11.61 -13.12
C SER A 119 -0.35 12.75 -13.66
N VAL A 120 -0.67 13.75 -12.83
CA VAL A 120 -1.32 14.99 -13.25
C VAL A 120 -0.44 15.77 -14.21
N LYS A 121 0.86 15.93 -13.91
CA LYS A 121 1.80 16.63 -14.81
C LYS A 121 1.97 15.93 -16.16
N LEU A 122 1.97 14.60 -16.18
CA LEU A 122 1.99 13.82 -17.42
C LEU A 122 0.64 13.78 -18.15
N GLY A 123 -0.42 14.35 -17.57
CA GLY A 123 -1.76 14.32 -18.13
C GLY A 123 -2.38 12.92 -18.17
N LEU A 124 -1.91 11.98 -17.33
CA LEU A 124 -2.44 10.61 -17.25
C LEU A 124 -3.84 10.57 -16.66
N TRP A 125 -4.17 11.53 -15.80
CA TRP A 125 -5.53 11.77 -15.35
C TRP A 125 -5.73 13.24 -14.97
N LYS A 126 -7.00 13.63 -14.91
CA LYS A 126 -7.46 14.95 -14.52
C LYS A 126 -8.57 14.82 -13.48
N TRP A 127 -8.57 15.75 -12.54
CA TRP A 127 -9.57 15.82 -11.49
C TRP A 127 -10.61 16.89 -11.83
N PHE A 128 -11.86 16.66 -11.47
CA PHE A 128 -12.96 17.62 -11.63
C PHE A 128 -13.45 18.12 -10.27
N ASN A 129 -14.10 19.29 -10.29
CA ASN A 129 -14.74 19.89 -9.12
C ASN A 129 -13.78 20.16 -7.95
N PHE A 130 -12.55 20.60 -8.26
CA PHE A 130 -11.59 21.07 -7.26
C PHE A 130 -10.91 22.34 -7.77
N ASN A 131 -10.66 23.29 -6.87
CA ASN A 131 -10.09 24.59 -7.23
C ASN A 131 -8.58 24.62 -7.00
N ASP A 132 -8.13 24.06 -5.88
CA ASP A 132 -6.72 23.92 -5.51
C ASP A 132 -6.52 22.63 -4.71
N GLY A 133 -5.35 22.01 -4.87
CA GLY A 133 -5.00 20.75 -4.23
C GLY A 133 -3.49 20.59 -4.14
N TYR A 134 -3.05 19.50 -3.53
CA TYR A 134 -1.64 19.14 -3.43
C TYR A 134 -1.07 18.89 -4.85
N PHE A 135 -0.38 19.88 -5.41
CA PHE A 135 0.21 19.86 -6.75
C PHE A 135 -0.76 19.37 -7.85
N GLY A 136 -2.00 19.87 -7.81
CA GLY A 136 -3.04 19.51 -8.77
C GLY A 136 -3.84 18.25 -8.42
N VAL A 137 -3.62 17.69 -7.22
CA VAL A 137 -4.33 16.51 -6.70
C VAL A 137 -5.19 16.90 -5.51
N PRO A 138 -6.50 16.61 -5.51
CA PRO A 138 -7.37 16.90 -4.38
C PRO A 138 -6.96 16.17 -3.11
N ILE A 139 -6.95 16.86 -1.96
CA ILE A 139 -6.57 16.26 -0.67
C ILE A 139 -7.46 15.04 -0.34
N GLY A 140 -8.73 15.09 -0.75
CA GLY A 140 -9.68 14.00 -0.59
C GLY A 140 -9.27 12.69 -1.26
N ASN A 141 -8.39 12.72 -2.28
CA ASN A 141 -7.82 11.52 -2.90
C ASN A 141 -6.93 10.77 -1.91
N PHE A 142 -5.93 11.45 -1.33
CA PHE A 142 -5.01 10.84 -0.37
C PHE A 142 -5.72 10.31 0.87
N ILE A 143 -6.74 11.04 1.36
CA ILE A 143 -7.60 10.58 2.46
C ILE A 143 -8.38 9.33 2.03
N GLY A 144 -8.94 9.34 0.81
CA GLY A 144 -9.64 8.19 0.24
C GLY A 144 -8.76 6.95 0.18
N TRP A 145 -7.56 7.07 -0.40
CA TRP A 145 -6.58 5.99 -0.48
C TRP A 145 -6.15 5.51 0.91
N PHE A 146 -5.92 6.42 1.85
CA PHE A 146 -5.62 6.04 3.23
C PHE A 146 -6.71 5.14 3.82
N VAL A 147 -7.98 5.55 3.71
CA VAL A 147 -9.12 4.80 4.25
C VAL A 147 -9.32 3.46 3.53
N ILE A 148 -9.18 3.44 2.20
CA ILE A 148 -9.28 2.21 1.39
C ILE A 148 -8.22 1.20 1.80
N VAL A 149 -6.96 1.65 1.90
CA VAL A 149 -5.84 0.77 2.26
C VAL A 149 -5.99 0.30 3.71
N PHE A 150 -6.32 1.21 4.64
CA PHE A 150 -6.53 0.86 6.04
C PHE A 150 -7.62 -0.19 6.20
N THR A 151 -8.80 0.01 5.60
CA THR A 151 -9.92 -0.93 5.70
C THR A 151 -9.66 -2.25 4.99
N THR A 152 -9.03 -2.21 3.81
CA THR A 152 -8.63 -3.42 3.07
C THR A 152 -7.63 -4.24 3.87
N SER A 153 -6.58 -3.60 4.38
CA SER A 153 -5.57 -4.26 5.21
C SER A 153 -6.18 -4.81 6.50
N LEU A 154 -7.03 -4.03 7.17
CA LEU A 154 -7.72 -4.45 8.38
C LEU A 154 -8.52 -5.74 8.15
N LEU A 155 -9.29 -5.82 7.05
CA LEU A 155 -10.05 -7.02 6.68
C LEU A 155 -9.14 -8.22 6.40
N VAL A 156 -8.08 -8.03 5.61
CA VAL A 156 -7.10 -9.09 5.30
C VAL A 156 -6.45 -9.61 6.59
N ARG A 157 -6.05 -8.72 7.50
CA ARG A 157 -5.42 -9.07 8.77
C ARG A 157 -6.39 -9.75 9.74
N PHE A 158 -7.67 -9.38 9.75
CA PHE A 158 -8.70 -10.08 10.51
C PHE A 158 -8.91 -11.52 10.02
N ILE A 159 -8.80 -11.75 8.71
CA ILE A 159 -8.83 -13.11 8.13
C ILE A 159 -7.58 -13.89 8.57
N ASP A 160 -6.40 -13.26 8.53
CA ASP A 160 -5.15 -13.86 9.00
C ASP A 160 -5.16 -14.19 10.50
N MET A 161 -5.87 -13.44 11.34
CA MET A 161 -6.04 -13.80 12.76
C MET A 161 -6.82 -15.10 12.98
N LYS A 162 -7.70 -15.48 12.03
CA LYS A 162 -8.57 -16.66 12.11
C LYS A 162 -8.03 -17.85 11.32
N SER A 163 -7.01 -17.64 10.51
CA SER A 163 -6.40 -18.63 9.62
C SER A 163 -4.99 -18.92 10.09
N ASP A 164 -4.64 -20.18 10.32
CA ASP A 164 -3.25 -20.56 10.57
C ASP A 164 -2.44 -20.38 9.26
N ARG A 165 -1.90 -19.17 9.05
CA ARG A 165 -0.81 -18.80 8.10
C ARG A 165 -1.17 -18.51 6.62
N ILE A 166 -0.41 -17.59 6.00
CA ILE A 166 0.51 -17.80 4.83
C ILE A 166 0.89 -16.49 4.10
N ILE A 167 0.00 -15.49 3.92
CA ILE A 167 0.41 -14.25 3.20
C ILE A 167 1.45 -13.44 3.98
N THR A 168 1.42 -13.53 5.31
CA THR A 168 2.26 -12.78 6.24
C THR A 168 3.63 -13.40 6.52
N HIS A 169 3.90 -14.59 5.95
CA HIS A 169 5.16 -15.33 6.09
C HIS A 169 6.06 -15.29 4.87
N LEU A 170 5.72 -14.51 3.83
CA LEU A 170 6.70 -14.09 2.83
C LEU A 170 7.68 -13.11 3.48
N VAL A 171 8.61 -13.67 4.27
CA VAL A 171 9.85 -13.02 4.67
C VAL A 171 10.58 -12.83 3.33
N ILE A 172 10.83 -11.63 2.80
CA ILE A 172 11.86 -10.67 3.19
C ILE A 172 11.86 -9.54 2.12
N PRO A 173 12.04 -8.26 2.50
CA PRO A 173 13.20 -7.57 1.94
C PRO A 173 14.22 -7.33 3.05
N LYS A 174 15.43 -7.90 2.87
CA LYS A 174 16.59 -7.87 3.77
C LYS A 174 17.32 -6.53 3.63
N MET A 175 16.72 -5.65 2.83
CA MET A 175 17.23 -4.42 2.28
C MET A 175 16.15 -3.38 2.54
N PRO A 176 16.53 -2.12 2.77
CA PRO A 176 15.59 -1.04 3.04
C PRO A 176 14.87 -0.65 1.75
N LEU A 177 14.08 -1.57 1.19
CA LEU A 177 13.40 -1.46 -0.11
C LEU A 177 12.49 -0.25 -0.11
N TYR A 178 11.76 -0.03 0.98
CA TYR A 178 10.94 1.17 1.15
C TYR A 178 11.79 2.43 1.10
N THR A 179 12.84 2.51 1.91
CA THR A 179 13.73 3.68 1.91
C THR A 179 14.33 3.94 0.52
N ILE A 180 14.77 2.90 -0.19
CA ILE A 180 15.29 3.02 -1.57
C ILE A 180 14.20 3.55 -2.51
N LEU A 181 12.99 2.98 -2.45
CA LEU A 181 11.87 3.43 -3.28
C LEU A 181 11.52 4.90 -3.01
N ILE A 182 11.49 5.34 -1.75
CA ILE A 182 11.22 6.73 -1.41
C ILE A 182 12.34 7.66 -1.89
N ILE A 183 13.61 7.26 -1.79
CA ILE A 183 14.72 8.05 -2.35
C ILE A 183 14.58 8.20 -3.87
N LEU A 184 14.22 7.13 -4.57
CA LEU A 184 13.99 7.16 -6.02
C LEU A 184 12.80 8.07 -6.37
N LEU A 185 11.69 7.97 -5.65
CA LEU A 185 10.51 8.83 -5.82
C LEU A 185 10.83 10.29 -5.49
N PHE A 186 11.62 10.56 -4.45
CA PHE A 186 12.09 11.89 -4.08
C PHE A 186 12.90 12.52 -5.21
N ILE A 187 13.94 11.84 -5.69
CA ILE A 187 14.81 12.34 -6.76
C ILE A 187 13.97 12.59 -8.02
N LYS A 188 13.11 11.63 -8.39
CA LYS A 188 12.24 11.77 -9.57
C LYS A 188 11.29 12.96 -9.44
N THR A 189 10.68 13.15 -8.27
CA THR A 189 9.74 14.25 -8.02
C THR A 189 10.43 15.60 -7.99
N MET A 190 11.63 15.68 -7.42
CA MET A 190 12.46 16.88 -7.43
C MET A 190 12.81 17.30 -8.86
N LEU A 191 13.21 16.34 -9.70
CA LEU A 191 13.62 16.59 -11.09
C LEU A 191 12.43 16.91 -12.01
N VAL A 192 11.27 16.28 -11.78
CA VAL A 192 10.13 16.39 -12.70
C VAL A 192 9.09 17.38 -12.23
N ILE A 193 8.81 17.51 -10.94
CA ILE A 193 7.76 18.40 -10.39
C ILE A 193 8.41 19.68 -9.85
N ASN A 194 8.97 19.60 -8.64
CA ASN A 194 9.75 20.63 -7.96
C ASN A 194 10.26 20.05 -6.62
N ILE A 195 11.15 20.79 -5.96
CA ILE A 195 11.70 20.41 -4.67
C ILE A 195 10.67 20.42 -3.54
N ASP A 196 9.69 21.33 -3.57
CA ASP A 196 8.69 21.46 -2.50
C ASP A 196 7.81 20.20 -2.40
N CYS A 197 7.33 19.69 -3.53
CA CYS A 197 6.58 18.44 -3.62
C CYS A 197 7.42 17.27 -3.11
N ALA A 198 8.69 17.20 -3.51
CA ALA A 198 9.60 16.16 -3.07
C ALA A 198 9.82 16.19 -1.55
N LEU A 199 10.02 17.38 -0.96
CA LEU A 199 10.20 17.56 0.48
C LEU A 199 8.93 17.21 1.26
N MET A 200 7.75 17.60 0.78
CA MET A 200 6.48 17.23 1.42
C MET A 200 6.25 15.72 1.41
N GLY A 201 6.52 15.05 0.28
CA GLY A 201 6.46 13.59 0.20
C GLY A 201 7.46 12.91 1.11
N LEU A 202 8.69 13.43 1.19
CA LEU A 202 9.70 12.91 2.11
C LEU A 202 9.25 13.08 3.57
N LEU A 203 8.76 14.26 3.95
CA LEU A 203 8.24 14.56 5.29
C LEU A 203 7.12 13.60 5.70
N TYR A 204 6.20 13.28 4.78
CA TYR A 204 5.16 12.30 5.02
C TYR A 204 5.72 10.87 5.20
N ALA A 205 6.72 10.51 4.39
CA ALA A 205 7.36 9.19 4.44
C ALA A 205 8.31 8.99 5.63
N LEU A 206 8.76 10.06 6.30
CA LEU A 206 9.79 10.04 7.34
C LEU A 206 9.52 9.03 8.47
N PRO A 207 8.31 8.93 9.06
CA PRO A 207 8.06 7.97 10.15
C PRO A 207 8.35 6.52 9.73
N LEU A 208 7.97 6.16 8.51
CA LEU A 208 8.22 4.83 7.95
C LEU A 208 9.69 4.61 7.60
N ILE A 209 10.40 5.63 7.09
CA ILE A 209 11.85 5.55 6.83
C ILE A 209 12.61 5.33 8.13
N VAL A 210 12.28 6.08 9.18
CA VAL A 210 12.91 5.95 10.49
C VAL A 210 12.69 4.54 11.04
N LEU A 211 11.47 4.00 10.94
CA LEU A 211 11.17 2.64 11.38
C LEU A 211 11.87 1.57 10.52
N ASP A 212 11.92 1.73 9.20
CA ASP A 212 12.61 0.82 8.28
C ASP A 212 14.11 0.74 8.62
N ILE A 213 14.77 1.89 8.79
CA ILE A 213 16.18 1.99 9.22
C ILE A 213 16.38 1.44 10.63
N TYR A 214 15.51 1.79 11.58
CA TYR A 214 15.60 1.32 12.97
C TYR A 214 15.45 -0.20 13.08
N SER A 215 14.52 -0.78 12.31
CA SER A 215 14.27 -2.22 12.28
C SER A 215 15.53 -3.02 11.90
N LYS A 216 16.40 -2.44 11.06
CA LYS A 216 17.67 -3.04 10.63
C LYS A 216 18.67 -3.19 11.80
N TYR A 217 18.74 -2.23 12.71
CA TYR A 217 19.68 -2.28 13.85
C TYR A 217 19.47 -3.53 14.71
N PHE A 218 18.22 -3.96 14.90
CA PHE A 218 17.91 -5.15 15.69
C PHE A 218 18.24 -6.45 14.98
N MET A 219 18.12 -6.49 13.66
CA MET A 219 18.47 -7.66 12.85
C MET A 219 19.97 -8.01 12.96
N PHE A 220 20.86 -7.01 12.99
CA PHE A 220 22.29 -7.25 13.16
C PHE A 220 22.69 -7.59 14.60
N SER A 221 21.91 -7.16 15.59
CA SER A 221 22.14 -7.51 16.99
C SER A 221 21.86 -8.98 17.30
N SER A 222 20.86 -9.59 16.63
CA SER A 222 20.50 -11.00 16.80
C SER A 222 21.40 -11.99 16.07
N LEU A 223 22.25 -11.52 15.14
CA LEU A 223 23.24 -12.34 14.42
C LEU A 223 24.59 -12.44 15.16
N LYS A 224 24.75 -11.74 16.28
CA LYS A 224 25.97 -11.73 17.10
C LYS A 224 25.90 -12.67 18.32
N MET A 225 24.94 -13.58 18.37
CA MET A 225 24.84 -14.66 19.37
C MET A 225 25.06 -16.02 18.72
#